data_AF-W7EED8-F1
#
_entry.id   AF-W7EED8-F1
#
_cell.length_a   1.000
_cell.length_b   1.000
_cell.length_c   1.000
_cell.angle_alpha   90.00
_cell.angle_beta   90.00
_cell.angle_gamma   90.00
#
_symmetry.space_group_name_H-M   'P 1'
#
loop_
_entity.id
_entity.type
_entity.pdbx_description
1 polymer ?
#
loop_
_entity_poly.entity_id
_entity_poly.type
_entity_poly.pdbx_seq_one_letter_code
_entity_poly.pdbx_strand_id
1 'polypeptide(L)'
;MEQLEPGSLIQYQGSLSPPPSWPAVVCTDDMAPKDLLRSRPRGVSTILILILGSLTFRWATPKDLSEYDPFMPILQGQMVARVPGLGDAYGMANNHLDSSLDLEYWRERVGGTITIDSDLELDSEDSMDTEFQQALRASRDDYLRKNPASRSLLTPSQSPPIVLPSPQVSRTAATQNSTRFFGVPLPNNTIDLTDEEVPTDETPKRTEPATKPLSQQTCILDTTNLSNIFNKPTSDTIDGELTQSKHFIHVPVGPKSQLRVLPQQSLWNRPYFRDPRRGLNHFDYIDNTWILRHPALRHINPADFDFAAEYLESDDFGIRLPLDPRSSSSSSSSSSSSSSEDYSIVLQQCYAAWSVADRLDMYDLMEHVVDKLEGITPGRDEMMVFACRIFGKKGGGDLPGHYRLKEYLARFIAEDWWGYMRELGEWFVERLEGLPELERDVCEKRLEALNERLDREEEEVEEVEGGEDMEID
;
A
#
# COMPACT_ATOMS: atom_id res chain seq x y z
N MET A 1 -26.06 27.09 -18.47
CA MET A 1 -25.37 26.00 -17.77
C MET A 1 -26.27 24.80 -17.89
N GLU A 2 -25.75 23.72 -18.45
CA GLU A 2 -26.52 22.47 -18.59
C GLU A 2 -26.99 22.03 -17.20
N GLN A 3 -28.18 21.44 -17.16
CA GLN A 3 -28.76 20.96 -15.93
C GLN A 3 -27.88 19.79 -15.43
N LEU A 4 -27.17 20.00 -14.32
CA LEU A 4 -26.31 18.97 -13.75
C LEU A 4 -27.18 17.82 -13.23
N GLU A 5 -26.95 16.61 -13.75
CA GLU A 5 -27.68 15.41 -13.36
C GLU A 5 -27.25 14.93 -11.97
N PRO A 6 -28.18 14.49 -11.09
CA PRO A 6 -27.82 13.88 -9.83
C PRO A 6 -26.89 12.67 -10.02
N GLY A 7 -25.86 12.57 -9.17
CA GLY A 7 -24.81 11.55 -9.28
C GLY A 7 -23.61 11.99 -10.12
N SER A 8 -23.71 13.08 -10.88
CA SER A 8 -22.56 13.60 -11.65
C SER A 8 -21.42 14.09 -10.73
N LEU A 9 -20.19 13.80 -11.17
CA LEU A 9 -18.98 14.36 -10.57
C LEU A 9 -18.72 15.77 -11.09
N ILE A 10 -18.35 16.65 -10.17
CA ILE A 10 -18.01 18.04 -10.44
C ILE A 10 -16.80 18.46 -9.61
N GLN A 11 -16.24 19.62 -9.94
CA GLN A 11 -15.27 20.32 -9.11
C GLN A 11 -15.94 21.51 -8.43
N TYR A 12 -15.78 21.58 -7.10
CA TYR A 12 -16.29 22.66 -6.27
C TYR A 12 -15.15 23.59 -5.84
N GLN A 13 -15.31 24.88 -6.11
CA GLN A 13 -14.40 25.92 -5.64
C GLN A 13 -15.21 27.01 -4.92
N GLY A 14 -15.16 27.02 -3.59
CA GLY A 14 -15.89 27.99 -2.79
C GLY A 14 -15.41 29.42 -3.01
N SER A 15 -16.34 30.34 -3.27
CA SER A 15 -16.12 31.76 -3.60
C SER A 15 -15.32 32.59 -2.59
N LEU A 16 -15.07 32.08 -1.37
CA LEU A 16 -14.38 32.77 -0.28
C LEU A 16 -12.99 32.20 0.04
N SER A 17 -12.51 31.18 -0.69
CA SER A 17 -11.26 30.49 -0.38
C SER A 17 -10.38 30.34 -1.61
N PRO A 18 -9.18 30.96 -1.67
CA PRO A 18 -8.08 30.35 -2.39
C PRO A 18 -7.47 29.25 -1.48
N PRO A 19 -7.17 27.99 -1.88
CA PRO A 19 -7.06 27.35 -3.20
C PRO A 19 -7.90 26.02 -3.27
N PRO A 20 -7.35 24.87 -3.73
CA PRO A 20 -7.79 24.04 -4.88
C PRO A 20 -9.28 23.65 -4.94
N SER A 21 -9.73 23.35 -6.16
CA SER A 21 -11.03 22.73 -6.38
C SER A 21 -11.09 21.35 -5.73
N TRP A 22 -12.20 21.10 -5.03
CA TRP A 22 -12.51 19.82 -4.39
C TRP A 22 -13.43 19.01 -5.29
N PRO A 23 -13.16 17.71 -5.50
CA PRO A 23 -14.13 16.87 -6.17
C PRO A 23 -15.38 16.70 -5.31
N ALA A 24 -16.54 16.77 -5.94
CA ALA A 24 -17.82 16.63 -5.30
C ALA A 24 -18.81 15.89 -6.21
N VAL A 25 -19.85 15.32 -5.61
CA VAL A 25 -20.95 14.66 -6.32
C VAL A 25 -22.22 15.50 -6.17
N VAL A 26 -22.98 15.66 -7.26
CA VAL A 26 -24.29 16.32 -7.23
C VAL A 26 -25.31 15.41 -6.54
N CYS A 27 -25.95 15.89 -5.48
CA CYS A 27 -26.88 15.11 -4.68
C CYS A 27 -28.32 15.60 -4.79
N THR A 28 -29.27 14.71 -4.51
CA THR A 28 -30.69 15.05 -4.36
C THR A 28 -31.01 15.48 -2.93
N ASP A 29 -32.05 16.30 -2.77
CA ASP A 29 -32.43 16.89 -1.48
C ASP A 29 -32.73 15.83 -0.39
N ASP A 30 -33.15 14.62 -0.76
CA ASP A 30 -33.44 13.53 0.17
C ASP A 30 -32.19 12.87 0.80
N MET A 31 -30.99 13.13 0.26
CA MET A 31 -29.73 12.68 0.87
C MET A 31 -29.24 13.60 1.99
N ALA A 32 -29.64 14.87 1.98
CA ALA A 32 -29.12 15.85 2.92
C ALA A 32 -29.74 15.70 4.33
N PRO A 33 -28.96 15.97 5.38
CA PRO A 33 -29.49 16.14 6.72
C PRO A 33 -30.60 17.20 6.76
N LYS A 34 -31.66 16.94 7.53
CA LYS A 34 -32.86 17.81 7.61
C LYS A 34 -32.51 19.26 7.99
N ASP A 35 -31.46 19.47 8.78
CA ASP A 35 -31.03 20.81 9.19
C ASP A 35 -30.36 21.60 8.06
N LEU A 36 -29.64 20.92 7.15
CA LEU A 36 -29.05 21.55 5.98
C LEU A 36 -30.12 21.96 4.95
N LEU A 37 -31.19 21.17 4.82
CA LEU A 37 -32.33 21.51 3.96
C LEU A 37 -33.01 22.81 4.41
N ARG A 38 -33.08 23.05 5.73
CA ARG A 38 -33.63 24.29 6.30
C ARG A 38 -32.75 25.50 6.04
N SER A 39 -31.43 25.31 5.88
CA SER A 39 -30.47 26.39 5.60
C SER A 39 -30.29 26.68 4.11
N ARG A 40 -31.15 26.17 3.22
CA ARG A 40 -31.07 26.45 1.78
C ARG A 40 -31.15 27.96 1.52
N PRO A 41 -30.17 28.55 0.81
CA PRO A 41 -30.20 29.98 0.47
C PRO A 41 -31.46 30.33 -0.33
N ARG A 42 -32.18 31.37 0.09
CA ARG A 42 -33.39 31.84 -0.60
C ARG A 42 -33.03 32.88 -1.64
N GLY A 43 -33.68 32.81 -2.81
CA GLY A 43 -33.52 33.81 -3.88
C GLY A 43 -32.28 33.62 -4.77
N VAL A 44 -31.52 32.54 -4.59
CA VAL A 44 -30.37 32.18 -5.44
C VAL A 44 -30.54 30.71 -5.84
N SER A 45 -30.24 30.40 -7.11
CA SER A 45 -30.20 29.00 -7.55
C SER A 45 -29.00 28.31 -6.92
N THR A 46 -29.25 27.27 -6.12
CA THR A 46 -28.23 26.48 -5.44
C THR A 46 -28.42 25.00 -5.70
N ILE A 47 -27.31 24.29 -5.81
CA ILE A 47 -27.23 22.85 -6.03
C ILE A 47 -26.66 22.21 -4.77
N LEU A 48 -27.23 21.09 -4.34
CA LEU A 48 -26.73 20.31 -3.22
C LEU A 48 -25.58 19.43 -3.71
N ILE A 49 -24.45 19.51 -3.04
CA ILE A 49 -23.26 18.73 -3.37
C ILE A 49 -22.72 18.00 -2.14
N LEU A 50 -22.09 16.85 -2.37
CA LEU A 50 -21.33 16.10 -1.36
C LEU A 50 -19.84 16.23 -1.67
N ILE A 51 -19.09 16.92 -0.80
CA ILE A 51 -17.64 17.07 -0.94
C ILE A 51 -16.99 15.73 -0.60
N LEU A 52 -16.22 15.18 -1.54
CA LEU A 52 -15.52 13.92 -1.37
C LEU A 52 -14.32 14.08 -0.42
N GLY A 53 -13.87 12.97 0.19
CA GLY A 53 -12.86 12.97 1.25
C GLY A 53 -13.47 13.22 2.63
N SER A 54 -14.20 14.33 2.83
CA SER A 54 -14.84 14.65 4.11
C SER A 54 -16.29 14.15 4.24
N LEU A 55 -16.92 13.77 3.13
CA LEU A 55 -18.34 13.38 3.06
C LEU A 55 -19.28 14.45 3.66
N THR A 56 -18.95 15.72 3.45
CA THR A 56 -19.76 16.85 3.95
C THR A 56 -20.65 17.42 2.86
N PHE A 57 -21.94 17.59 3.16
CA PHE A 57 -22.88 18.24 2.26
C PHE A 57 -22.75 19.77 2.29
N ARG A 58 -22.87 20.40 1.12
CA ARG A 58 -22.92 21.87 0.99
C ARG A 58 -23.89 22.31 -0.10
N TRP A 59 -24.42 23.52 0.06
CA TRP A 59 -25.08 24.24 -1.02
C TRP A 59 -24.04 25.02 -1.82
N ALA A 60 -23.95 24.76 -3.12
CA ALA A 60 -23.06 25.46 -4.04
C ALA A 60 -23.87 26.28 -5.05
N THR A 61 -23.36 27.46 -5.41
CA THR A 61 -23.93 28.18 -6.55
C THR A 61 -23.33 27.63 -7.84
N PRO A 62 -24.04 27.70 -8.98
CA PRO A 62 -23.49 27.28 -10.26
C PRO A 62 -22.13 27.90 -10.62
N LYS A 63 -21.83 29.11 -10.10
CA LYS A 63 -20.55 29.80 -10.31
C LYS A 63 -19.38 29.18 -9.55
N ASP A 64 -19.66 28.41 -8.50
CA ASP A 64 -18.66 27.71 -7.70
C ASP A 64 -18.37 26.31 -8.27
N LEU A 65 -19.02 25.92 -9.37
CA LEU A 65 -18.94 24.58 -9.95
C LEU A 65 -18.25 24.61 -11.31
N SER A 66 -17.37 23.64 -11.54
CA SER A 66 -16.80 23.33 -12.84
C SER A 66 -16.89 21.83 -13.13
N GLU A 67 -16.72 21.46 -14.40
CA GLU A 67 -16.63 20.05 -14.80
C GLU A 67 -15.47 19.36 -14.07
N TYR A 68 -15.67 18.09 -13.72
CA TYR A 68 -14.63 17.31 -13.07
C TYR A 68 -13.55 16.89 -14.08
N ASP A 69 -12.32 17.34 -13.85
CA ASP A 69 -11.14 16.90 -14.59
C ASP A 69 -10.33 15.87 -13.77
N PRO A 70 -10.25 14.59 -14.21
CA PRO A 70 -9.52 13.53 -13.51
C PRO A 70 -8.00 13.71 -13.53
N PHE A 71 -7.47 14.59 -14.40
CA PHE A 71 -6.03 14.87 -14.51
C PHE A 71 -5.56 16.02 -13.60
N MET A 72 -6.49 16.74 -12.96
CA MET A 72 -6.16 17.82 -12.03
C MET A 72 -5.18 17.42 -10.91
N PRO A 73 -5.23 16.21 -10.32
CA PRO A 73 -4.23 15.75 -9.36
C PRO A 73 -2.82 15.68 -9.92
N ILE A 74 -2.69 15.36 -11.21
CA ILE A 74 -1.40 15.25 -11.90
C ILE A 74 -0.87 16.66 -12.20
N LEU A 75 -1.73 17.53 -12.75
CA LEU A 75 -1.38 18.91 -13.09
C LEU A 75 -1.05 19.75 -11.86
N GLN A 76 -1.70 19.48 -10.72
CA GLN A 76 -1.54 20.22 -9.47
C GLN A 76 -0.95 19.36 -8.35
N GLY A 77 -0.11 18.37 -8.67
CA GLY A 77 0.38 17.39 -7.68
C GLY A 77 1.02 18.00 -6.43
N GLN A 78 1.71 19.15 -6.56
CA GLN A 78 2.26 19.87 -5.40
C GLN A 78 1.17 20.49 -4.50
N MET A 79 0.05 20.91 -5.08
CA MET A 79 -1.07 21.50 -4.34
C MET A 79 -1.89 20.42 -3.66
N VAL A 80 -2.19 19.32 -4.38
CA VAL A 80 -2.90 18.16 -3.82
C VAL A 80 -2.14 17.56 -2.64
N ALA A 81 -0.81 17.48 -2.73
CA ALA A 81 0.03 17.00 -1.62
C ALA A 81 0.04 17.92 -0.38
N ARG A 82 -0.28 19.22 -0.53
CA ARG A 82 -0.24 20.19 0.57
C ARG A 82 -1.56 20.31 1.33
N VAL A 83 -2.67 19.88 0.74
CA VAL A 83 -4.01 20.01 1.33
C VAL A 83 -4.44 18.66 1.89
N PRO A 84 -4.53 18.50 3.23
CA PRO A 84 -4.91 17.24 3.85
C PRO A 84 -6.28 16.73 3.34
N GLY A 85 -6.36 15.44 3.02
CA GLY A 85 -7.58 14.77 2.54
C GLY A 85 -7.96 15.06 1.09
N LEU A 86 -7.29 16.00 0.41
CA LEU A 86 -7.61 16.31 -0.99
C LEU A 86 -7.20 15.17 -1.94
N GLY A 87 -6.05 14.53 -1.68
CA GLY A 87 -5.62 13.35 -2.43
C GLY A 87 -6.64 12.21 -2.36
N ASP A 88 -7.12 11.93 -1.15
CA ASP A 88 -8.16 10.90 -0.92
C ASP A 88 -9.47 11.27 -1.63
N ALA A 89 -9.87 12.54 -1.60
CA ALA A 89 -11.05 13.03 -2.29
C ALA A 89 -10.98 12.78 -3.81
N TYR A 90 -9.83 13.04 -4.44
CA TYR A 90 -9.59 12.74 -5.86
C TYR A 90 -9.51 11.24 -6.14
N GLY A 91 -8.91 10.45 -5.23
CA GLY A 91 -8.93 8.99 -5.32
C GLY A 91 -10.36 8.43 -5.32
N MET A 92 -11.22 8.94 -4.43
CA MET A 92 -12.64 8.58 -4.38
C MET A 92 -13.39 8.98 -5.65
N ALA A 93 -13.10 10.16 -6.20
CA ALA A 93 -13.71 10.64 -7.44
C ALA A 93 -13.31 9.78 -8.65
N ASN A 94 -12.02 9.45 -8.79
CA ASN A 94 -11.54 8.58 -9.86
C ASN A 94 -12.13 7.19 -9.74
N ASN A 95 -12.18 6.63 -8.53
CA ASN A 95 -12.84 5.34 -8.31
C ASN A 95 -14.34 5.36 -8.68
N HIS A 96 -15.03 6.48 -8.49
CA HIS A 96 -16.41 6.65 -8.94
C HIS A 96 -16.54 6.61 -10.47
N LEU A 97 -15.62 7.25 -11.20
CA LEU A 97 -15.59 7.17 -12.67
C LEU A 97 -15.32 5.73 -13.13
N ASP A 98 -14.32 5.08 -12.55
CA ASP A 98 -13.87 3.75 -12.97
C ASP A 98 -14.93 2.68 -12.65
N SER A 99 -15.56 2.78 -11.48
CA SER A 99 -16.55 1.79 -11.02
C SER A 99 -17.99 2.14 -11.39
N SER A 100 -18.23 3.27 -12.07
CA SER A 100 -19.58 3.75 -12.43
C SER A 100 -20.55 3.77 -11.23
N LEU A 101 -20.07 4.25 -10.08
CA LEU A 101 -20.85 4.21 -8.83
C LEU A 101 -22.07 5.12 -8.95
N ASP A 102 -23.24 4.64 -8.56
CA ASP A 102 -24.47 5.41 -8.63
C ASP A 102 -24.68 6.31 -7.39
N LEU A 103 -25.80 7.02 -7.36
CA LEU A 103 -26.17 7.87 -6.23
C LEU A 103 -26.50 7.07 -4.97
N GLU A 104 -26.91 5.81 -5.11
CA GLU A 104 -27.29 4.93 -4.00
C GLU A 104 -26.06 4.50 -3.19
N TYR A 105 -24.94 4.23 -3.87
CA TYR A 105 -23.65 4.02 -3.20
C TYR A 105 -23.29 5.16 -2.24
N TRP A 106 -23.47 6.41 -2.67
CA TRP A 106 -23.18 7.57 -1.84
C TRP A 106 -24.16 7.71 -0.66
N ARG A 107 -25.43 7.34 -0.86
CA ARG A 107 -26.44 7.31 0.20
C ARG A 107 -26.06 6.33 1.29
N GLU A 108 -25.68 5.11 0.92
CA GLU A 108 -25.23 4.08 1.85
C GLU A 108 -23.98 4.52 2.61
N ARG A 109 -22.97 5.05 1.89
CA ARG A 109 -21.70 5.47 2.49
C ARG A 109 -21.84 6.62 3.49
N VAL A 110 -22.71 7.58 3.20
CA VAL A 110 -23.03 8.67 4.13
C VAL A 110 -23.82 8.14 5.34
N GLY A 111 -24.78 7.23 5.13
CA GLY A 111 -25.56 6.63 6.21
C GLY A 111 -24.72 5.77 7.16
N GLY A 112 -23.73 5.03 6.64
CA GLY A 112 -22.80 4.23 7.43
C GLY A 112 -21.91 5.06 8.35
N THR A 113 -21.46 6.23 7.90
CA THR A 113 -20.61 7.11 8.72
C THR A 113 -21.35 7.66 9.95
N ILE A 114 -22.67 7.86 9.86
CA ILE A 114 -23.48 8.43 10.96
C ILE A 114 -23.75 7.41 12.08
N THR A 115 -23.71 6.11 11.78
CA THR A 115 -24.10 5.06 12.74
C THR A 115 -22.94 4.52 13.58
N ILE A 116 -21.68 4.70 13.15
CA ILE A 116 -20.51 4.10 13.81
C ILE A 116 -20.15 4.77 15.14
N ASP A 117 -20.48 6.06 15.32
CA ASP A 117 -20.11 6.81 16.54
C ASP A 117 -21.16 6.76 17.66
N SER A 118 -22.30 6.09 17.50
CA SER A 118 -23.39 6.17 18.49
C SER A 118 -23.77 4.89 19.23
N ASP A 119 -23.49 3.66 18.78
CA ASP A 119 -24.01 2.47 19.48
C ASP A 119 -23.24 1.16 19.20
N LEU A 120 -21.96 1.06 19.61
CA LEU A 120 -21.26 -0.24 19.62
C LEU A 120 -20.76 -0.61 21.03
N GLU A 121 -21.70 -0.71 21.96
CA GLU A 121 -21.68 -1.78 22.98
C GLU A 121 -22.51 -2.96 22.44
N LEU A 122 -21.92 -3.77 21.56
CA LEU A 122 -22.51 -5.05 21.17
C LEU A 122 -21.64 -6.18 21.68
N ASP A 123 -22.06 -6.70 22.84
CA ASP A 123 -21.75 -8.02 23.36
C ASP A 123 -22.05 -9.08 22.29
N SER A 124 -21.02 -9.47 21.54
CA SER A 124 -21.05 -10.67 20.71
C SER A 124 -20.27 -11.76 21.42
N GLU A 125 -20.92 -12.39 22.41
CA GLU A 125 -20.51 -13.65 23.05
C GLU A 125 -20.73 -14.84 22.10
N ASP A 126 -20.11 -14.84 20.91
CA ASP A 126 -20.04 -16.05 20.09
C ASP A 126 -18.76 -16.83 20.41
N SER A 127 -18.87 -17.57 21.52
CA SER A 127 -18.38 -18.95 21.72
C SER A 127 -17.21 -19.42 20.83
N MET A 128 -16.03 -18.83 21.02
CA MET A 128 -14.79 -19.54 20.69
C MET A 128 -14.55 -20.62 21.74
N ASP A 129 -14.46 -21.86 21.26
CA ASP A 129 -14.35 -23.10 21.99
C ASP A 129 -13.37 -23.03 23.17
N THR A 130 -13.91 -23.02 24.40
CA THR A 130 -13.15 -22.97 25.66
C THR A 130 -12.12 -24.10 25.75
N GLU A 131 -12.36 -25.22 25.06
CA GLU A 131 -11.46 -26.36 24.99
C GLU A 131 -10.18 -26.04 24.22
N PHE A 132 -10.27 -25.30 23.11
CA PHE A 132 -9.11 -24.90 22.32
C PHE A 132 -8.21 -23.92 23.09
N GLN A 133 -8.79 -22.98 23.83
CA GLN A 133 -8.02 -22.09 24.70
C GLN A 133 -7.35 -22.83 25.87
N GLN A 134 -7.99 -23.87 26.41
CA GLN A 134 -7.36 -24.71 27.43
C GLN A 134 -6.21 -25.54 26.85
N ALA A 135 -6.35 -26.08 25.64
CA ALA A 135 -5.29 -26.82 24.95
C ALA A 135 -4.05 -25.94 24.68
N LEU A 136 -4.25 -24.69 24.26
CA LEU A 136 -3.17 -23.73 24.07
C LEU A 136 -2.45 -23.38 25.38
N ARG A 137 -3.19 -23.23 26.49
CA ARG A 137 -2.58 -23.00 27.82
C ARG A 137 -1.78 -24.21 28.29
N ALA A 138 -2.34 -25.42 28.14
CA ALA A 138 -1.67 -26.66 28.53
C ALA A 138 -0.38 -26.90 27.72
N SER A 139 -0.42 -26.67 26.40
CA SER A 139 0.75 -26.80 25.52
C SER A 139 1.86 -25.81 25.89
N ARG A 140 1.50 -24.54 26.18
CA ARG A 140 2.45 -23.52 26.62
C ARG A 140 3.11 -23.88 27.95
N ASP A 141 2.34 -24.38 28.91
CA ASP A 141 2.85 -24.73 30.23
C ASP A 141 3.76 -25.98 30.18
N ASP A 142 3.48 -26.94 29.28
CA ASP A 142 4.33 -28.12 29.08
C ASP A 142 5.67 -27.76 28.39
N TYR A 143 5.64 -26.83 27.44
CA TYR A 143 6.85 -26.29 26.81
C TYR A 143 7.77 -25.61 27.84
N LEU A 144 7.20 -24.76 28.71
CA LEU A 144 7.96 -24.09 29.78
C LEU A 144 8.51 -25.07 30.83
N ARG A 145 7.84 -26.21 31.05
CA ARG A 145 8.30 -27.26 31.97
C ARG A 145 9.48 -28.06 31.38
N LYS A 146 9.49 -28.29 30.05
CA LYS A 146 10.53 -29.05 29.35
C LYS A 146 11.81 -28.24 29.07
N ASN A 147 11.73 -26.91 29.04
CA ASN A 147 12.89 -26.03 28.77
C ASN A 147 13.20 -25.07 29.94
N PRO A 148 13.72 -25.54 31.09
CA PRO A 148 14.03 -24.69 32.24
C PRO A 148 15.11 -23.63 31.97
N ALA A 149 15.92 -23.79 30.91
CA ALA A 149 16.94 -22.82 30.50
C ALA A 149 16.35 -21.49 29.97
N SER A 150 15.06 -21.45 29.62
CA SER A 150 14.39 -20.23 29.13
C SER A 150 13.92 -19.28 30.25
N ARG A 151 14.11 -19.64 31.52
CA ARG A 151 13.79 -18.77 32.68
C ARG A 151 14.87 -17.75 33.05
N SER A 152 16.01 -17.72 32.37
CA SER A 152 17.13 -16.84 32.71
C SER A 152 17.25 -15.62 31.79
N LEU A 153 16.14 -14.91 31.55
CA LEU A 153 16.21 -13.55 31.02
C LEU A 153 16.07 -12.56 32.19
N LEU A 154 17.17 -11.84 32.37
CA LEU A 154 17.52 -10.88 33.41
C LEU A 154 16.35 -9.93 33.76
N THR A 155 15.89 -9.99 35.00
CA THR A 155 15.17 -8.86 35.61
C THR A 155 16.14 -7.70 35.82
N PRO A 156 15.78 -6.45 35.48
CA PRO A 156 16.63 -5.30 35.76
C PRO A 156 16.79 -5.07 37.27
N SER A 157 18.00 -4.67 37.64
CA SER A 157 18.42 -4.29 38.99
C SER A 157 17.49 -3.23 39.62
N GLN A 158 17.01 -3.51 40.83
CA GLN A 158 16.36 -2.52 41.69
C GLN A 158 17.41 -1.60 42.31
N SER A 159 17.66 -0.46 41.67
CA SER A 159 18.35 0.67 42.30
C SER A 159 17.42 1.89 42.29
N PRO A 160 17.20 2.57 43.42
CA PRO A 160 16.31 3.72 43.50
C PRO A 160 16.92 4.95 42.80
N PRO A 161 16.12 5.81 42.16
CA PRO A 161 16.63 6.98 41.45
C PRO A 161 17.11 8.06 42.44
N ILE A 162 18.31 8.57 42.18
CA ILE A 162 18.89 9.76 42.82
C ILE A 162 18.11 10.98 42.32
N VAL A 163 17.47 11.69 43.24
CA VAL A 163 16.77 12.95 42.98
C VAL A 163 17.80 14.09 42.87
N LEU A 164 17.92 14.70 41.69
CA LEU A 164 18.62 15.97 41.50
C LEU A 164 17.60 17.13 41.45
N PRO A 165 17.93 18.30 42.05
CA PRO A 165 17.00 19.41 42.21
C PRO A 165 16.80 20.20 40.92
N SER A 166 15.52 20.45 40.60
CA SER A 166 15.07 21.26 39.47
C SER A 166 15.34 22.76 39.71
N PRO A 167 15.85 23.53 38.73
CA PRO A 167 16.04 24.96 38.86
C PRO A 167 14.71 25.72 38.73
N GLN A 168 14.43 26.58 39.70
CA GLN A 168 13.29 27.49 39.70
C GLN A 168 13.50 28.62 38.68
N VAL A 169 12.59 28.74 37.71
CA VAL A 169 12.47 29.92 36.86
C VAL A 169 11.28 30.74 37.32
N SER A 170 11.58 31.87 37.94
CA SER A 170 10.62 32.91 38.34
C SER A 170 9.95 33.53 37.11
N ARG A 171 8.62 33.48 37.03
CA ARG A 171 7.83 34.30 36.10
C ARG A 171 7.14 35.42 36.88
N THR A 172 7.55 36.65 36.58
CA THR A 172 6.90 37.90 36.98
C THR A 172 5.74 38.24 36.05
N ALA A 173 4.70 38.84 36.64
CA ALA A 173 3.49 39.31 35.98
C ALA A 173 3.59 40.80 35.57
N ALA A 174 2.92 41.17 34.47
CA ALA A 174 2.36 42.50 34.16
C ALA A 174 1.37 42.31 32.98
N THR A 175 0.05 42.52 33.08
CA THR A 175 -0.75 43.74 33.32
C THR A 175 -0.99 44.58 32.04
N GLN A 176 -2.19 44.38 31.47
CA GLN A 176 -3.19 45.36 30.99
C GLN A 176 -3.16 46.04 29.60
N ASN A 177 -4.42 46.26 29.16
CA ASN A 177 -5.02 47.26 28.24
C ASN A 177 -5.17 46.82 26.77
N SER A 178 -6.39 46.61 26.25
CA SER A 178 -7.53 47.53 26.02
C SER A 178 -7.24 48.55 24.90
N THR A 179 -7.99 48.49 23.79
CA THR A 179 -8.68 49.63 23.11
C THR A 179 -9.49 49.12 21.90
N ARG A 180 -10.67 49.71 21.73
CA ARG A 180 -11.67 49.51 20.65
C ARG A 180 -11.36 50.36 19.40
N PHE A 181 -12.10 50.09 18.30
CA PHE A 181 -12.84 51.03 17.42
C PHE A 181 -12.48 51.15 15.92
N PHE A 182 -13.58 51.15 15.11
CA PHE A 182 -13.86 51.60 13.72
C PHE A 182 -13.08 50.93 12.56
N GLY A 183 -13.61 50.62 11.37
CA GLY A 183 -14.89 50.88 10.72
C GLY A 183 -14.70 51.37 9.27
N VAL A 184 -14.98 50.50 8.27
CA VAL A 184 -15.55 50.81 6.90
C VAL A 184 -14.60 51.54 5.88
N PRO A 185 -14.77 51.55 4.52
CA PRO A 185 -15.63 50.83 3.55
C PRO A 185 -14.92 50.16 2.32
N LEU A 186 -15.74 49.41 1.53
CA LEU A 186 -15.54 48.99 0.13
C LEU A 186 -15.40 50.15 -0.88
N PRO A 187 -14.95 49.86 -2.12
CA PRO A 187 -15.44 50.54 -3.32
C PRO A 187 -16.30 49.63 -4.22
N ASN A 188 -17.43 50.20 -4.63
CA ASN A 188 -18.25 49.81 -5.77
C ASN A 188 -17.49 50.05 -7.08
N ASN A 189 -17.73 49.22 -8.11
CA ASN A 189 -17.65 49.71 -9.49
C ASN A 189 -18.74 49.05 -10.34
N THR A 190 -19.66 49.90 -10.77
CA THR A 190 -20.72 49.68 -11.75
C THR A 190 -20.19 50.20 -13.09
N ILE A 191 -20.19 49.38 -14.14
CA ILE A 191 -20.20 49.86 -15.52
C ILE A 191 -21.24 49.06 -16.29
N ASP A 192 -22.06 49.81 -16.99
CA ASP A 192 -23.32 49.47 -17.63
C ASP A 192 -23.17 49.68 -19.15
N LEU A 193 -23.84 48.81 -19.90
CA LEU A 193 -24.41 48.91 -21.26
C LEU A 193 -23.62 49.49 -22.46
N THR A 194 -23.66 48.74 -23.56
CA THR A 194 -24.32 49.00 -24.88
C THR A 194 -23.52 48.29 -25.99
N ASP A 195 -24.05 47.25 -26.62
CA ASP A 195 -24.93 47.21 -27.81
C ASP A 195 -24.19 47.18 -29.17
N GLU A 196 -24.78 46.37 -30.05
CA GLU A 196 -24.81 46.42 -31.52
C GLU A 196 -24.06 45.38 -32.38
N GLU A 197 -24.93 44.60 -33.05
CA GLU A 197 -25.00 44.29 -34.48
C GLU A 197 -24.15 43.16 -35.14
N VAL A 198 -24.90 42.09 -35.44
CA VAL A 198 -24.88 41.15 -36.59
C VAL A 198 -24.95 41.97 -37.92
N PRO A 199 -24.33 41.63 -39.08
CA PRO A 199 -24.61 40.36 -39.80
C PRO A 199 -23.55 39.81 -40.82
N THR A 200 -23.96 38.71 -41.47
CA THR A 200 -23.53 38.13 -42.78
C THR A 200 -22.18 37.41 -42.83
N ASP A 201 -22.17 36.08 -42.95
CA ASP A 201 -22.33 35.27 -44.19
C ASP A 201 -21.17 35.49 -45.18
N GLU A 202 -20.24 34.53 -45.23
CA GLU A 202 -19.52 34.13 -46.45
C GLU A 202 -18.63 32.90 -46.19
N THR A 203 -18.98 31.77 -46.81
CA THR A 203 -18.08 30.66 -47.14
C THR A 203 -16.84 31.16 -47.89
N PRO A 204 -15.62 30.64 -47.63
CA PRO A 204 -14.99 29.81 -48.68
C PRO A 204 -13.99 28.73 -48.22
N LYS A 205 -13.90 27.70 -49.08
CA LYS A 205 -12.70 26.97 -49.55
C LYS A 205 -11.68 26.43 -48.54
N ARG A 206 -11.76 25.09 -48.40
CA ARG A 206 -10.69 24.09 -48.57
C ARG A 206 -9.27 24.65 -48.78
N THR A 207 -8.43 24.49 -47.76
CA THR A 207 -6.97 24.47 -47.89
C THR A 207 -6.42 23.38 -46.95
N GLU A 208 -5.74 22.39 -47.51
CA GLU A 208 -4.99 21.37 -46.79
C GLU A 208 -3.78 21.99 -46.06
N PRO A 209 -3.51 21.65 -44.79
CA PRO A 209 -2.21 21.94 -44.20
C PRO A 209 -1.26 20.76 -44.37
N ALA A 210 -0.15 21.06 -45.03
CA ALA A 210 1.02 20.21 -45.16
C ALA A 210 1.56 19.76 -43.80
N THR A 211 1.75 18.46 -43.68
CA THR A 211 2.46 17.77 -42.60
C THR A 211 3.90 18.28 -42.50
N LYS A 212 4.24 18.95 -41.39
CA LYS A 212 5.63 19.19 -40.98
C LYS A 212 5.99 18.21 -39.85
N PRO A 213 7.20 17.61 -39.87
CA PRO A 213 7.63 16.71 -38.82
C PRO A 213 7.90 17.49 -37.54
N LEU A 214 7.25 17.09 -36.45
CA LEU A 214 7.51 17.62 -35.12
C LEU A 214 8.84 17.05 -34.63
N SER A 215 9.82 17.93 -34.51
CA SER A 215 11.13 17.66 -33.94
C SER A 215 10.98 17.13 -32.51
N GLN A 216 11.51 15.94 -32.25
CA GLN A 216 11.64 15.38 -30.91
C GLN A 216 12.54 16.31 -30.07
N GLN A 217 11.93 17.00 -29.12
CA GLN A 217 12.65 17.74 -28.08
C GLN A 217 12.97 16.75 -26.96
N THR A 218 14.12 16.10 -27.07
CA THR A 218 14.75 15.37 -25.98
C THR A 218 15.15 16.37 -24.89
N CYS A 219 14.37 16.42 -23.81
CA CYS A 219 14.83 17.01 -22.56
C CYS A 219 15.82 16.04 -21.91
N ILE A 220 17.09 16.16 -22.29
CA ILE A 220 18.22 15.65 -21.51
C ILE A 220 18.34 16.58 -20.30
N LEU A 221 17.87 16.14 -19.13
CA LEU A 221 18.24 16.78 -17.87
C LEU A 221 19.57 16.18 -17.42
N ASP A 222 20.62 16.99 -17.60
CA ASP A 222 21.95 16.79 -17.05
C ASP A 222 21.88 16.46 -15.55
N THR A 223 22.16 15.20 -15.24
CA THR A 223 22.28 14.69 -13.86
C THR A 223 23.76 14.68 -13.46
N THR A 224 24.43 15.83 -13.56
CA THR A 224 25.86 15.96 -13.28
C THR A 224 26.13 17.18 -12.42
N ASN A 225 25.74 17.14 -11.12
CA ASN A 225 26.42 17.91 -10.03
C ASN A 225 25.79 17.70 -8.64
N LEU A 226 25.70 16.47 -8.14
CA LEU A 226 25.44 16.19 -6.71
C LEU A 226 26.40 15.17 -6.09
N SER A 227 27.58 15.00 -6.67
CA SER A 227 28.65 14.15 -6.15
C SER A 227 29.83 15.01 -5.65
N ASN A 228 29.63 15.76 -4.57
CA ASN A 228 30.72 16.30 -3.75
C ASN A 228 30.11 16.97 -2.51
N ILE A 229 29.95 16.19 -1.43
CA ILE A 229 30.08 16.50 0.01
C ILE A 229 29.58 15.23 0.73
N PHE A 230 30.42 14.21 0.80
CA PHE A 230 30.25 13.12 1.78
C PHE A 230 31.63 12.82 2.35
N ASN A 231 31.94 13.48 3.48
CA ASN A 231 33.07 13.09 4.31
C ASN A 231 32.70 11.76 4.97
N LYS A 232 33.46 10.72 4.68
CA LYS A 232 33.36 9.39 5.29
C LYS A 232 33.55 9.52 6.81
N PRO A 233 32.57 9.17 7.66
CA PRO A 233 32.73 9.20 9.11
C PRO A 233 33.77 8.15 9.55
N THR A 234 34.76 8.55 10.34
CA THR A 234 35.89 7.71 10.78
C THR A 234 35.76 7.19 12.22
N SER A 235 34.56 7.19 12.81
CA SER A 235 34.38 6.72 14.19
C SER A 235 33.00 6.11 14.42
N ASP A 236 32.94 4.78 14.53
CA ASP A 236 31.74 3.97 14.84
C ASP A 236 31.48 3.80 16.34
N THR A 237 32.20 4.51 17.21
CA THR A 237 31.94 4.44 18.66
C THR A 237 30.90 5.49 19.04
N ILE A 238 29.63 5.09 19.10
CA ILE A 238 28.54 5.91 19.62
C ILE A 238 28.56 5.79 21.14
N ASP A 239 29.14 6.77 21.82
CA ASP A 239 29.11 6.87 23.29
C ASP A 239 27.75 7.49 23.71
N GLY A 240 26.79 6.65 24.10
CA GLY A 240 25.43 7.04 24.52
C GLY A 240 24.42 5.89 24.47
N GLU A 241 23.29 6.01 25.18
CA GLU A 241 22.19 5.04 25.04
C GLU A 241 21.63 5.08 23.61
N LEU A 242 21.64 3.95 22.90
CA LEU A 242 21.14 3.80 21.52
C LEU A 242 19.71 4.34 21.34
N THR A 243 18.89 4.29 22.40
CA THR A 243 17.50 4.79 22.46
C THR A 243 17.39 6.31 22.29
N GLN A 244 18.46 7.07 22.55
CA GLN A 244 18.48 8.53 22.46
C GLN A 244 19.14 9.04 21.17
N SER A 245 19.66 8.13 20.34
CA SER A 245 20.35 8.52 19.12
C SER A 245 19.35 8.90 18.03
N LYS A 246 19.57 10.06 17.41
CA LYS A 246 18.77 10.59 16.29
C LYS A 246 18.81 9.72 15.03
N HIS A 247 19.67 8.69 15.02
CA HIS A 247 19.91 7.81 13.89
C HIS A 247 19.08 6.53 13.90
N PHE A 248 18.18 6.36 14.87
CA PHE A 248 17.32 5.19 14.96
C PHE A 248 15.84 5.57 14.95
N ILE A 249 15.02 4.66 14.45
CA ILE A 249 13.57 4.76 14.41
C ILE A 249 13.01 3.61 15.24
N HIS A 250 12.06 3.95 16.09
CA HIS A 250 11.29 3.03 16.90
C HIS A 250 10.05 2.57 16.12
N VAL A 251 9.88 1.26 15.98
CA VAL A 251 8.76 0.62 15.28
C VAL A 251 7.97 -0.22 16.29
N PRO A 252 6.78 0.24 16.74
CA PRO A 252 5.92 -0.53 17.63
C PRO A 252 5.15 -1.59 16.83
N VAL A 253 5.46 -2.88 17.07
CA VAL A 253 4.88 -4.01 16.32
C VAL A 253 3.95 -4.86 17.19
N GLY A 254 2.85 -5.30 16.60
CA GLY A 254 1.88 -6.21 17.20
C GLY A 254 0.95 -5.58 18.22
N PRO A 255 0.03 -6.37 18.78
CA PRO A 255 -1.03 -5.87 19.67
C PRO A 255 -0.49 -5.37 21.01
N LYS A 256 0.70 -5.82 21.40
CA LYS A 256 1.42 -5.37 22.61
C LYS A 256 2.39 -4.23 22.32
N SER A 257 2.45 -3.75 21.08
CA SER A 257 3.36 -2.69 20.64
C SER A 257 4.82 -2.98 21.04
N GLN A 258 5.29 -4.20 20.77
CA GLN A 258 6.67 -4.57 21.02
C GLN A 258 7.58 -3.67 20.17
N LEU A 259 8.47 -2.95 20.85
CA LEU A 259 9.33 -1.96 20.22
C LEU A 259 10.49 -2.66 19.50
N ARG A 260 10.60 -2.44 18.19
CA ARG A 260 11.79 -2.74 17.39
C ARG A 260 12.52 -1.44 17.07
N VAL A 261 13.85 -1.48 17.06
CA VAL A 261 14.68 -0.30 16.79
C VAL A 261 15.45 -0.58 15.51
N LEU A 262 15.22 0.24 14.48
CA LEU A 262 15.88 0.10 13.18
C LEU A 262 16.73 1.34 12.86
N PRO A 263 17.84 1.19 12.12
CA PRO A 263 18.58 2.34 11.61
C PRO A 263 17.68 3.23 10.75
N GLN A 264 17.79 4.55 10.94
CA GLN A 264 16.97 5.52 10.22
C GLN A 264 17.12 5.35 8.70
N GLN A 265 18.34 5.11 8.23
CA GLN A 265 18.65 5.00 6.80
C GLN A 265 17.95 3.80 6.13
N SER A 266 17.79 2.69 6.86
CA SER A 266 17.13 1.46 6.40
C SER A 266 15.66 1.68 6.04
N LEU A 267 14.95 2.51 6.83
CA LEU A 267 13.55 2.86 6.57
C LEU A 267 13.43 4.07 5.66
N TRP A 268 14.26 5.08 5.87
CA TRP A 268 14.14 6.34 5.14
C TRP A 268 14.32 6.08 3.66
N ASN A 269 15.26 5.27 3.21
CA ASN A 269 15.54 5.09 1.77
C ASN A 269 14.43 4.38 0.98
N ARG A 270 13.39 3.86 1.63
CA ARG A 270 12.31 3.12 1.00
C ARG A 270 11.12 4.05 0.67
N PRO A 271 10.68 4.16 -0.59
CA PRO A 271 9.61 5.07 -0.99
C PRO A 271 8.27 4.82 -0.29
N TYR A 272 7.91 3.56 -0.04
CA TYR A 272 6.63 3.18 0.56
C TYR A 272 6.45 3.65 2.02
N PHE A 273 7.54 3.87 2.76
CA PHE A 273 7.48 4.51 4.08
C PHE A 273 7.43 6.03 4.02
N ARG A 274 7.88 6.63 2.91
CA ARG A 274 7.87 8.09 2.73
C ARG A 274 6.59 8.60 2.09
N ASP A 275 5.86 7.76 1.35
CA ASP A 275 4.75 8.20 0.53
C ASP A 275 3.56 8.64 1.40
N PRO A 276 3.31 9.96 1.53
CA PRO A 276 2.18 10.44 2.32
C PRO A 276 0.85 10.14 1.63
N ARG A 277 0.85 9.83 0.32
CA ARG A 277 -0.36 9.56 -0.47
C ARG A 277 -1.01 8.25 -0.09
N ARG A 278 -0.23 7.29 0.40
CA ARG A 278 -0.78 6.05 0.92
C ARG A 278 -1.46 6.27 2.27
N GLY A 279 -1.24 7.41 2.95
CA GLY A 279 -1.88 7.73 4.24
C GLY A 279 -1.62 6.73 5.35
N LEU A 280 -0.67 5.81 5.13
CA LEU A 280 -0.49 4.60 5.92
C LEU A 280 0.75 4.72 6.81
N ASN A 281 1.83 5.36 6.34
CA ASN A 281 3.08 5.49 7.07
C ASN A 281 3.31 6.92 7.53
N HIS A 282 3.43 7.11 8.85
CA HIS A 282 3.74 8.40 9.46
C HIS A 282 4.94 8.26 10.40
N PHE A 283 5.96 9.09 10.18
CA PHE A 283 7.06 9.23 11.13
C PHE A 283 6.74 10.37 12.10
N ASP A 284 6.52 10.02 13.37
CA ASP A 284 6.33 10.98 14.45
C ASP A 284 7.65 11.23 15.17
N TYR A 285 7.90 12.47 15.58
CA TYR A 285 9.03 12.82 16.43
C TYR A 285 8.54 13.08 17.85
N ILE A 286 8.72 12.10 18.75
CA ILE A 286 8.22 12.12 20.13
C ILE A 286 9.40 11.88 21.07
N ASP A 287 9.55 12.73 22.09
CA ASP A 287 10.58 12.60 23.13
C ASP A 287 12.02 12.44 22.59
N ASN A 288 12.34 13.19 21.54
CA ASN A 288 13.61 13.14 20.79
C ASN A 288 13.86 11.86 19.96
N THR A 289 12.89 10.97 19.83
CA THR A 289 12.99 9.74 19.06
C THR A 289 12.00 9.72 17.91
N TRP A 290 12.44 9.20 16.76
CA TRP A 290 11.55 8.98 15.62
C TRP A 290 10.77 7.68 15.83
N ILE A 291 9.45 7.72 15.61
CA ILE A 291 8.55 6.57 15.74
C ILE A 291 7.83 6.37 14.41
N LEU A 292 7.95 5.18 13.81
CA LEU A 292 7.15 4.80 12.65
C LEU A 292 5.77 4.34 13.11
N ARG A 293 4.72 5.02 12.64
CA ARG A 293 3.33 4.62 12.84
C ARG A 293 2.76 4.10 11.53
N HIS A 294 2.16 2.92 11.61
CA HIS A 294 1.41 2.34 10.51
C HIS A 294 0.24 1.49 11.03
N PRO A 295 -0.99 1.67 10.51
CA PRO A 295 -2.19 0.98 11.01
C PRO A 295 -2.06 -0.54 11.05
N ALA A 296 -1.34 -1.14 10.09
CA ALA A 296 -1.18 -2.60 10.05
C ALA A 296 -0.15 -3.14 11.05
N LEU A 297 0.77 -2.32 11.59
CA LEU A 297 1.81 -2.79 12.51
C LEU A 297 1.22 -3.44 13.77
N ARG A 298 0.09 -2.93 14.27
CA ARG A 298 -0.62 -3.51 15.43
C ARG A 298 -1.15 -4.93 15.18
N HIS A 299 -1.33 -5.30 13.92
CA HIS A 299 -1.85 -6.60 13.49
C HIS A 299 -0.76 -7.56 13.02
N ILE A 300 0.49 -7.12 12.97
CA ILE A 300 1.64 -7.94 12.55
C ILE A 300 2.20 -8.65 13.79
N ASN A 301 2.48 -9.94 13.65
CA ASN A 301 3.19 -10.68 14.69
C ASN A 301 4.64 -10.17 14.78
N PRO A 302 5.14 -9.79 15.97
CA PRO A 302 6.52 -9.33 16.11
C PRO A 302 7.57 -10.30 15.60
N ALA A 303 7.34 -11.61 15.70
CA ALA A 303 8.27 -12.62 15.19
C ALA A 303 8.36 -12.62 13.65
N ASP A 304 7.24 -12.38 12.97
CA ASP A 304 7.20 -12.32 11.50
C ASP A 304 7.86 -11.02 11.00
N PHE A 305 7.68 -9.92 11.74
CA PHE A 305 8.32 -8.64 11.45
C PHE A 305 9.84 -8.71 11.55
N ASP A 306 10.41 -9.65 12.33
CA ASP A 306 11.86 -9.78 12.45
C ASP A 306 12.52 -10.09 11.09
N PHE A 307 11.85 -10.81 10.20
CA PHE A 307 12.36 -11.05 8.84
C PHE A 307 12.33 -9.79 7.98
N ALA A 308 11.27 -8.98 8.09
CA ALA A 308 11.21 -7.70 7.39
C ALA A 308 12.24 -6.71 7.94
N ALA A 309 12.46 -6.70 9.26
CA ALA A 309 13.50 -5.91 9.90
C ALA A 309 14.90 -6.29 9.41
N GLU A 310 15.21 -7.60 9.37
CA GLU A 310 16.49 -8.10 8.86
C GLU A 310 16.72 -7.68 7.40
N TYR A 311 15.66 -7.76 6.56
CA TYR A 311 15.71 -7.30 5.18
C TYR A 311 15.97 -5.80 5.08
N LEU A 312 15.31 -4.98 5.90
CA LEU A 312 15.53 -3.54 5.90
C LEU A 312 16.96 -3.17 6.32
N GLU A 313 17.58 -3.96 7.19
CA GLU A 313 18.96 -3.74 7.66
C GLU A 313 20.03 -4.25 6.68
N SER A 314 19.78 -5.39 6.04
CA SER A 314 20.82 -6.14 5.32
C SER A 314 20.52 -6.47 3.86
N ASP A 315 19.36 -6.06 3.35
CA ASP A 315 18.81 -6.45 2.04
C ASP A 315 18.62 -7.98 1.87
N ASP A 316 18.57 -8.72 2.99
CA ASP A 316 18.32 -10.16 3.04
C ASP A 316 17.62 -10.55 4.35
N PHE A 317 16.98 -11.72 4.43
CA PHE A 317 16.32 -12.17 5.65
C PHE A 317 16.40 -13.68 5.86
N GLY A 318 16.37 -14.12 7.12
CA GLY A 318 16.23 -15.52 7.50
C GLY A 318 17.45 -16.39 7.16
N ILE A 319 17.21 -17.68 6.94
CA ILE A 319 18.27 -18.64 6.60
C ILE A 319 18.81 -18.32 5.20
N ARG A 320 20.12 -18.11 5.12
CA ARG A 320 20.84 -17.96 3.87
C ARG A 320 21.20 -19.33 3.35
N LEU A 321 20.50 -19.78 2.32
CA LEU A 321 20.87 -21.02 1.64
C LEU A 321 22.12 -20.77 0.80
N PRO A 322 23.10 -21.69 0.80
CA PRO A 322 24.19 -21.61 -0.16
C PRO A 322 23.57 -21.64 -1.56
N LEU A 323 23.79 -20.57 -2.34
CA LEU A 323 23.27 -20.45 -3.72
C LEU A 323 23.74 -21.59 -4.66
N ASP A 324 24.72 -22.37 -4.23
CA ASP A 324 25.42 -23.30 -5.08
C ASP A 324 25.12 -24.75 -4.64
N PRO A 325 24.07 -25.40 -5.18
CA PRO A 325 23.72 -26.79 -4.85
C PRO A 325 24.86 -27.77 -5.17
N ARG A 326 25.81 -27.35 -6.02
CA ARG A 326 27.00 -28.11 -6.39
C ARG A 326 28.13 -28.01 -5.36
N SER A 327 28.22 -26.92 -4.61
CA SER A 327 29.30 -26.71 -3.63
C SER A 327 29.11 -27.52 -2.34
N SER A 328 27.88 -27.99 -2.06
CA SER A 328 27.53 -28.88 -0.93
C SER A 328 28.07 -30.32 -1.06
N SER A 329 28.65 -30.69 -2.20
CA SER A 329 29.12 -32.06 -2.45
C SER A 329 30.42 -32.46 -1.73
N SER A 330 31.09 -31.52 -1.04
CA SER A 330 32.44 -31.75 -0.50
C SER A 330 32.55 -31.91 1.03
N SER A 331 31.46 -31.73 1.80
CA SER A 331 31.45 -31.89 3.25
C SER A 331 30.57 -33.06 3.72
N SER A 332 31.18 -34.25 3.79
CA SER A 332 30.91 -35.32 4.78
C SER A 332 29.48 -35.91 4.94
N SER A 333 28.99 -36.59 3.90
CA SER A 333 28.50 -37.99 3.90
C SER A 333 27.76 -38.64 5.10
N SER A 334 26.94 -37.97 5.95
CA SER A 334 26.27 -38.73 7.04
C SER A 334 24.88 -38.31 7.55
N SER A 335 24.11 -37.48 6.85
CA SER A 335 22.69 -37.23 7.22
C SER A 335 21.81 -36.80 6.06
N SER A 336 21.34 -37.77 5.27
CA SER A 336 20.47 -37.58 4.10
C SER A 336 19.02 -37.16 4.41
N SER A 337 18.67 -36.92 5.68
CA SER A 337 17.32 -36.47 6.08
C SER A 337 17.20 -34.97 6.36
N SER A 338 18.29 -34.20 6.42
CA SER A 338 18.24 -32.79 6.85
C SER A 338 17.73 -31.82 5.80
N SER A 339 17.85 -32.13 4.50
CA SER A 339 17.62 -31.12 3.45
C SER A 339 16.14 -30.72 3.28
N SER A 340 15.21 -31.64 3.53
CA SER A 340 13.77 -31.35 3.39
C SER A 340 13.26 -30.44 4.50
N GLU A 341 13.71 -30.66 5.75
CA GLU A 341 13.32 -29.82 6.88
C GLU A 341 13.83 -28.37 6.72
N ASP A 342 15.02 -28.20 6.16
CA ASP A 342 15.61 -26.88 5.90
C ASP A 342 14.76 -26.05 4.90
N TYR A 343 14.24 -26.67 3.83
CA TYR A 343 13.38 -25.97 2.87
C TYR A 343 12.03 -25.58 3.46
N SER A 344 11.45 -26.45 4.29
CA SER A 344 10.19 -26.16 4.98
C SER A 344 10.31 -24.93 5.87
N ILE A 345 11.43 -24.80 6.61
CA ILE A 345 11.72 -23.61 7.43
C ILE A 345 11.89 -22.38 6.55
N VAL A 346 12.64 -22.46 5.44
CA VAL A 346 12.84 -21.33 4.53
C VAL A 346 11.52 -20.87 3.93
N LEU A 347 10.65 -21.80 3.53
CA LEU A 347 9.33 -21.47 3.00
C LEU A 347 8.45 -20.80 4.05
N GLN A 348 8.51 -21.26 5.32
CA GLN A 348 7.82 -20.61 6.43
C GLN A 348 8.32 -19.18 6.66
N GLN A 349 9.64 -18.95 6.59
CA GLN A 349 10.23 -17.62 6.69
C GLN A 349 9.79 -16.71 5.52
N CYS A 350 9.76 -17.25 4.30
CA CYS A 350 9.28 -16.53 3.12
C CYS A 350 7.81 -16.14 3.28
N TYR A 351 6.97 -17.03 3.81
CA TYR A 351 5.56 -16.72 4.08
C TYR A 351 5.40 -15.62 5.14
N ALA A 352 6.17 -15.70 6.22
CA ALA A 352 6.17 -14.70 7.28
C ALA A 352 6.60 -13.32 6.76
N ALA A 353 7.72 -13.27 6.03
CA ALA A 353 8.22 -12.06 5.39
C ALA A 353 7.20 -11.48 4.40
N TRP A 354 6.64 -12.33 3.53
CA TRP A 354 5.60 -11.94 2.58
C TRP A 354 4.37 -11.34 3.25
N SER A 355 3.87 -11.98 4.32
CA SER A 355 2.69 -11.49 5.03
C SER A 355 2.92 -10.13 5.68
N VAL A 356 4.16 -9.81 6.07
CA VAL A 356 4.54 -8.49 6.58
C VAL A 356 4.66 -7.51 5.42
N ALA A 357 5.32 -7.91 4.34
CA ALA A 357 5.57 -7.10 3.17
C ALA A 357 4.27 -6.62 2.52
N ASP A 358 3.32 -7.51 2.29
CA ASP A 358 2.01 -7.18 1.76
C ASP A 358 1.25 -6.19 2.67
N ARG A 359 1.32 -6.34 3.99
CA ARG A 359 0.61 -5.46 4.93
C ARG A 359 1.22 -4.07 5.04
N LEU A 360 2.50 -3.95 4.74
CA LEU A 360 3.27 -2.70 4.82
C LEU A 360 3.60 -2.13 3.43
N ASP A 361 3.04 -2.72 2.37
CA ASP A 361 3.30 -2.39 0.97
C ASP A 361 4.79 -2.41 0.58
N MET A 362 5.57 -3.33 1.16
CA MET A 362 7.01 -3.49 0.90
C MET A 362 7.24 -4.29 -0.38
N TYR A 363 7.00 -3.65 -1.53
CA TYR A 363 7.09 -4.32 -2.83
C TYR A 363 8.48 -4.93 -3.11
N ASP A 364 9.55 -4.33 -2.60
CA ASP A 364 10.92 -4.82 -2.76
C ASP A 364 11.18 -6.12 -1.97
N LEU A 365 10.67 -6.21 -0.74
CA LEU A 365 10.70 -7.45 0.04
C LEU A 365 9.85 -8.53 -0.63
N MET A 366 8.72 -8.17 -1.25
CA MET A 366 7.90 -9.11 -2.00
C MET A 366 8.65 -9.71 -3.19
N GLU A 367 9.35 -8.88 -3.97
CA GLU A 367 10.22 -9.32 -5.06
C GLU A 367 11.35 -10.22 -4.53
N HIS A 368 12.01 -9.83 -3.43
CA HIS A 368 13.08 -10.64 -2.81
C HIS A 368 12.59 -11.99 -2.30
N VAL A 369 11.35 -12.07 -1.80
CA VAL A 369 10.73 -13.35 -1.46
C VAL A 369 10.62 -14.24 -2.69
N VAL A 370 10.20 -13.71 -3.84
CA VAL A 370 10.13 -14.49 -5.09
C VAL A 370 11.52 -14.95 -5.52
N ASP A 371 12.51 -14.05 -5.53
CA ASP A 371 13.90 -14.40 -5.86
C ASP A 371 14.42 -15.55 -4.97
N LYS A 372 14.09 -15.48 -3.67
CA LYS A 372 14.47 -16.51 -2.70
C LYS A 372 13.74 -17.83 -2.93
N LEU A 373 12.47 -17.80 -3.33
CA LEU A 373 11.70 -18.99 -3.70
C LEU A 373 12.25 -19.63 -4.98
N GLU A 374 12.62 -18.84 -5.98
CA GLU A 374 13.26 -19.31 -7.21
C GLU A 374 14.62 -19.99 -6.94
N GLY A 375 15.33 -19.58 -5.88
CA GLY A 375 16.57 -20.20 -5.43
C GLY A 375 16.40 -21.53 -4.68
N ILE A 376 15.18 -21.96 -4.40
CA ILE A 376 14.91 -23.21 -3.67
C ILE A 376 14.06 -24.18 -4.47
N THR A 377 14.15 -25.46 -4.12
CA THR A 377 13.31 -26.54 -4.67
C THR A 377 12.50 -27.16 -3.52
N PRO A 378 11.42 -26.48 -3.09
CA PRO A 378 10.58 -26.96 -2.00
C PRO A 378 9.77 -28.19 -2.43
N GLY A 379 9.28 -28.96 -1.47
CA GLY A 379 8.38 -30.07 -1.74
C GLY A 379 7.03 -29.58 -2.27
N ARG A 380 6.34 -30.50 -2.97
CA ARG A 380 5.08 -30.22 -3.67
C ARG A 380 3.95 -29.87 -2.71
N ASP A 381 3.83 -30.60 -1.61
CA ASP A 381 2.82 -30.37 -0.59
C ASP A 381 2.99 -28.98 0.05
N GLU A 382 4.22 -28.62 0.38
CA GLU A 382 4.55 -27.33 0.99
C GLU A 382 4.27 -26.18 0.02
N MET A 383 4.65 -26.34 -1.25
CA MET A 383 4.38 -25.35 -2.28
C MET A 383 2.88 -25.22 -2.58
N MET A 384 2.11 -26.31 -2.58
CA MET A 384 0.65 -26.24 -2.72
C MET A 384 0.00 -25.47 -1.57
N VAL A 385 0.42 -25.76 -0.32
CA VAL A 385 -0.08 -25.04 0.86
C VAL A 385 0.26 -23.56 0.77
N PHE A 386 1.46 -23.23 0.31
CA PHE A 386 1.88 -21.84 0.08
C PHE A 386 1.00 -21.17 -0.97
N ALA A 387 0.81 -21.79 -2.14
CA ALA A 387 -0.06 -21.27 -3.20
C ALA A 387 -1.50 -21.07 -2.72
N CYS A 388 -2.06 -22.02 -1.99
CA CYS A 388 -3.41 -21.90 -1.43
C CYS A 388 -3.55 -20.68 -0.51
N ARG A 389 -2.52 -20.34 0.27
CA ARG A 389 -2.54 -19.16 1.16
C ARG A 389 -2.43 -17.86 0.40
N ILE A 390 -1.64 -17.82 -0.67
CA ILE A 390 -1.46 -16.63 -1.51
C ILE A 390 -2.73 -16.35 -2.32
N PHE A 391 -3.27 -17.36 -3.01
CA PHE A 391 -4.48 -17.22 -3.84
C PHE A 391 -5.77 -17.17 -3.03
N GLY A 392 -5.83 -17.79 -1.84
CA GLY A 392 -7.01 -17.77 -0.99
C GLY A 392 -7.27 -16.42 -0.30
N LYS A 393 -6.32 -15.49 -0.38
CA LYS A 393 -6.42 -14.19 0.27
C LYS A 393 -7.32 -13.25 -0.52
N LYS A 394 -8.48 -12.92 0.04
CA LYS A 394 -9.42 -11.94 -0.53
C LYS A 394 -9.01 -10.51 -0.15
N GLY A 395 -9.02 -9.59 -1.11
CA GLY A 395 -8.89 -8.15 -0.86
C GLY A 395 -7.46 -7.65 -0.62
N GLY A 396 -6.45 -8.29 -1.21
CA GLY A 396 -5.11 -7.70 -1.31
C GLY A 396 -5.08 -6.62 -2.39
N GLY A 397 -4.28 -5.57 -2.19
CA GLY A 397 -4.02 -4.60 -3.25
C GLY A 397 -3.24 -5.24 -4.41
N ASP A 398 -3.40 -4.70 -5.61
CA ASP A 398 -2.70 -5.17 -6.82
C ASP A 398 -1.26 -4.63 -6.84
N LEU A 399 -0.43 -5.12 -5.93
CA LEU A 399 1.00 -4.81 -5.92
C LEU A 399 1.72 -5.64 -6.98
N PRO A 400 2.72 -5.09 -7.69
CA PRO A 400 3.49 -5.83 -8.70
C PRO A 400 4.02 -7.19 -8.22
N GLY A 401 4.51 -7.25 -6.98
CA GLY A 401 4.99 -8.50 -6.39
C GLY A 401 3.93 -9.60 -6.30
N HIS A 402 2.64 -9.26 -6.15
CA HIS A 402 1.55 -10.25 -6.16
C HIS A 402 1.48 -11.01 -7.48
N TYR A 403 1.56 -10.30 -8.60
CA TYR A 403 1.51 -10.90 -9.92
C TYR A 403 2.71 -11.82 -10.14
N ARG A 404 3.92 -11.34 -9.83
CA ARG A 404 5.13 -12.14 -9.99
C ARG A 404 5.11 -13.41 -9.13
N LEU A 405 4.69 -13.31 -7.87
CA LEU A 405 4.60 -14.48 -6.99
C LEU A 405 3.53 -15.46 -7.48
N LYS A 406 2.32 -14.97 -7.84
CA LYS A 406 1.24 -15.82 -8.36
C LYS A 406 1.67 -16.54 -9.64
N GLU A 407 2.31 -15.82 -10.56
CA GLU A 407 2.87 -16.38 -11.79
C GLU A 407 3.91 -17.46 -11.50
N TYR A 408 4.87 -17.20 -10.59
CA TYR A 408 5.87 -18.17 -10.18
C TYR A 408 5.23 -19.45 -9.62
N LEU A 409 4.25 -19.31 -8.71
CA LEU A 409 3.56 -20.44 -8.08
C LEU A 409 2.75 -21.25 -9.10
N ALA A 410 2.02 -20.57 -9.99
CA ALA A 410 1.24 -21.22 -11.05
C ALA A 410 2.15 -21.99 -12.01
N ARG A 411 3.26 -21.39 -12.44
CA ARG A 411 4.27 -22.04 -13.28
C ARG A 411 4.87 -23.27 -12.59
N PHE A 412 5.28 -23.14 -11.32
CA PHE A 412 5.86 -24.26 -10.55
C PHE A 412 4.91 -25.46 -10.47
N ILE A 413 3.61 -25.21 -10.21
CA ILE A 413 2.60 -26.27 -10.16
C ILE A 413 2.35 -26.87 -11.54
N ALA A 414 2.30 -26.03 -12.58
CA ALA A 414 2.05 -26.46 -13.96
C ALA A 414 3.17 -27.34 -14.55
N GLU A 415 4.43 -27.02 -14.26
CA GLU A 415 5.60 -27.79 -14.70
C GLU A 415 5.60 -29.20 -14.12
N ASP A 416 5.27 -29.34 -12.83
CA ASP A 416 5.24 -30.63 -12.13
C ASP A 416 3.81 -31.19 -11.93
N TRP A 417 2.88 -30.83 -12.82
CA TRP A 417 1.46 -31.20 -12.75
C TRP A 417 1.23 -32.69 -12.46
N TRP A 418 1.96 -33.58 -13.16
CA TRP A 418 1.85 -35.02 -12.96
C TRP A 418 2.44 -35.50 -11.63
N GLY A 419 3.39 -34.77 -11.06
CA GLY A 419 3.88 -34.99 -9.70
C GLY A 419 2.76 -34.72 -8.68
N TYR A 420 2.12 -33.56 -8.77
CA TYR A 420 0.97 -33.19 -7.93
C TYR A 420 -0.17 -34.19 -8.05
N MET A 421 -0.57 -34.55 -9.28
CA MET A 421 -1.65 -35.54 -9.50
C MET A 421 -1.33 -36.92 -8.92
N ARG A 422 -0.07 -37.37 -8.97
CA ARG A 422 0.32 -38.70 -8.47
C ARG A 422 0.46 -38.74 -6.95
N GLU A 423 1.02 -37.70 -6.35
CA GLU A 423 1.36 -37.69 -4.92
C GLU A 423 0.23 -37.16 -4.04
N LEU A 424 -0.50 -36.15 -4.53
CA LEU A 424 -1.56 -35.47 -3.77
C LEU A 424 -2.97 -35.88 -4.23
N GLY A 425 -3.11 -36.36 -5.47
CA GLY A 425 -4.34 -36.97 -5.97
C GLY A 425 -5.57 -36.07 -5.83
N GLU A 426 -6.63 -36.60 -5.20
CA GLU A 426 -7.90 -35.89 -4.99
C GLU A 426 -7.74 -34.59 -4.20
N TRP A 427 -6.80 -34.53 -3.25
CA TRP A 427 -6.57 -33.33 -2.45
C TRP A 427 -6.09 -32.16 -3.30
N PHE A 428 -5.26 -32.42 -4.32
CA PHE A 428 -4.81 -31.39 -5.24
C PHE A 428 -5.97 -30.82 -6.07
N VAL A 429 -6.84 -31.70 -6.58
CA VAL A 429 -8.02 -31.32 -7.38
C VAL A 429 -8.99 -30.49 -6.53
N GLU A 430 -9.33 -30.93 -5.32
CA GLU A 430 -10.21 -30.22 -4.40
C GLU A 430 -9.71 -28.79 -4.10
N ARG A 431 -8.38 -28.63 -3.96
CA ARG A 431 -7.77 -27.32 -3.69
C ARG A 431 -7.82 -26.38 -4.89
N LEU A 432 -7.64 -26.89 -6.11
CA LEU A 432 -7.79 -26.08 -7.33
C LEU A 432 -9.24 -25.65 -7.53
N GLU A 433 -10.20 -26.56 -7.39
CA GLU A 433 -11.64 -26.24 -7.50
C GLU A 433 -12.08 -25.19 -6.48
N GLY A 434 -11.48 -25.20 -5.28
CA GLY A 434 -11.73 -24.20 -4.24
C GLY A 434 -11.11 -22.81 -4.52
N LEU A 435 -10.21 -22.70 -5.49
CA LEU A 435 -9.44 -21.50 -5.80
C LEU A 435 -9.43 -21.25 -7.32
N PRO A 436 -10.52 -20.74 -7.91
CA PRO A 436 -10.67 -20.63 -9.36
C PRO A 436 -9.64 -19.73 -10.04
N GLU A 437 -9.09 -18.75 -9.32
CA GLU A 437 -7.97 -17.94 -9.82
C GLU A 437 -6.69 -18.77 -9.96
N LEU A 438 -6.37 -19.61 -8.97
CA LEU A 438 -5.21 -20.51 -9.03
C LEU A 438 -5.41 -21.56 -10.13
N GLU A 439 -6.62 -22.14 -10.23
CA GLU A 439 -6.96 -23.10 -11.28
C GLU A 439 -6.73 -22.51 -12.68
N ARG A 440 -7.28 -21.32 -12.94
CA ARG A 440 -7.11 -20.61 -14.21
C ARG A 440 -5.63 -20.41 -14.54
N ASP A 441 -4.88 -19.83 -13.62
CA ASP A 441 -3.48 -19.45 -13.85
C ASP A 441 -2.60 -20.70 -14.03
N VAL A 442 -2.85 -21.78 -13.28
CA VAL A 442 -2.15 -23.07 -13.45
C VAL A 442 -2.49 -23.71 -14.80
N CYS A 443 -3.76 -23.67 -15.23
CA CYS A 443 -4.17 -24.20 -16.53
C CYS A 443 -3.53 -23.43 -17.70
N GLU A 444 -3.45 -22.10 -17.60
CA GLU A 444 -2.77 -21.25 -18.58
C GLU A 444 -1.29 -21.60 -18.69
N LYS A 445 -0.57 -21.64 -17.56
CA LYS A 445 0.86 -22.03 -17.54
C LYS A 445 1.08 -23.48 -17.98
N ARG A 446 0.12 -24.37 -17.71
CA ARG A 446 0.20 -25.76 -18.18
C ARG A 446 0.06 -25.86 -19.69
N LEU A 447 -0.80 -25.04 -20.28
CA LEU A 447 -0.97 -24.97 -21.73
C LEU A 447 0.30 -24.42 -22.41
N GLU A 448 0.88 -23.35 -21.86
CA GLU A 448 2.18 -22.80 -22.30
C GLU A 448 3.26 -23.90 -22.33
N ALA A 449 3.46 -24.60 -21.21
CA ALA A 449 4.46 -25.68 -21.11
C ALA A 449 4.21 -26.87 -22.05
N LEU A 450 2.95 -27.14 -22.40
CA LEU A 450 2.59 -28.19 -23.36
C LEU A 450 2.90 -27.77 -24.80
N ASN A 451 2.62 -26.51 -25.15
CA ASN A 451 2.94 -25.97 -26.47
C ASN A 451 4.46 -25.94 -26.69
N GLU A 452 5.24 -25.45 -25.71
CA GLU A 452 6.71 -25.46 -25.78
C GLU A 452 7.30 -26.87 -25.99
N ARG A 453 6.62 -27.90 -25.47
CA ARG A 453 7.03 -29.28 -25.67
C ARG A 453 6.69 -29.77 -27.08
N LEU A 454 5.52 -29.42 -27.61
CA LEU A 454 5.13 -29.76 -28.98
C LEU A 454 6.05 -29.10 -30.00
N ASP A 455 6.35 -27.81 -29.80
CA ASP A 455 7.25 -27.04 -30.68
C ASP A 455 8.66 -27.68 -30.71
N ARG A 456 9.17 -28.11 -29.55
CA ARG A 456 10.47 -28.82 -29.47
C ARG A 456 10.44 -30.18 -30.17
N GLU A 457 9.35 -30.93 -30.04
CA GLU A 457 9.20 -32.23 -30.72
C GLU A 457 9.09 -32.05 -32.25
N GLU A 458 8.53 -30.94 -32.74
CA GLU A 458 8.46 -30.60 -34.17
C GLU A 458 9.85 -30.24 -34.73
N GLU A 459 10.62 -29.41 -34.02
CA GLU A 459 12.00 -29.04 -34.40
C GLU A 459 12.93 -30.27 -34.48
N GLU A 460 12.80 -31.24 -33.56
CA GLU A 460 13.61 -32.46 -33.56
C GLU A 460 13.34 -33.38 -34.77
N VAL A 461 12.12 -33.35 -35.34
CA VAL A 461 11.76 -34.17 -36.51
C VAL A 461 12.32 -33.56 -37.80
N GLU A 462 12.29 -32.23 -37.94
CA GLU A 462 12.83 -31.54 -39.12
C GLU A 462 14.36 -31.72 -39.25
N GLU A 463 15.10 -31.78 -38.14
CA GLU A 463 16.55 -32.03 -38.16
C GLU A 463 16.91 -33.43 -38.68
N VAL A 464 16.05 -34.43 -38.45
CA VAL A 464 16.30 -35.81 -38.89
C VAL A 464 16.01 -35.99 -40.38
N GLU A 465 14.95 -35.36 -40.92
CA GLU A 465 14.60 -35.47 -42.34
C GLU A 465 15.53 -34.64 -43.25
N GLY A 466 16.11 -33.54 -42.75
CA GLY A 466 17.05 -32.70 -43.52
C GLY A 466 18.49 -33.23 -43.62
N GLY A 467 18.84 -34.27 -42.87
CA GLY A 467 20.21 -34.78 -42.74
C GLY A 467 20.61 -35.90 -43.70
N GLU A 468 19.66 -36.56 -44.37
CA GLU A 468 19.96 -37.77 -45.18
C GLU A 468 20.32 -37.49 -46.66
N ASP A 469 20.20 -36.25 -47.16
CA ASP A 469 20.42 -35.92 -48.57
C ASP A 469 21.79 -35.28 -48.91
N MET A 470 22.75 -35.26 -47.98
CA MET A 470 24.10 -34.70 -48.22
C MET A 470 25.24 -35.72 -47.98
N GLU A 471 25.35 -36.75 -48.83
CA GLU A 471 26.65 -37.27 -49.30
C GLU A 471 26.43 -38.41 -50.31
N ILE A 472 26.46 -38.08 -51.60
CA ILE A 472 26.87 -39.02 -52.65
C ILE A 472 27.92 -38.29 -53.49
N ASP A 473 29.19 -38.51 -53.18
CA ASP A 473 30.34 -38.18 -54.04
C ASP A 473 31.17 -39.44 -54.31
#